data_AF-A0A7D9JND8-F1
#
_entry.id   AF-A0A7D9JND8-F1
#
_cell.length_a   1.000
_cell.length_b   1.000
_cell.length_c   1.000
_cell.angle_alpha   90.00
_cell.angle_beta   90.00
_cell.angle_gamma   90.00
#
_symmetry.space_group_name_H-M   'P 1'
#
loop_
_entity.id
_entity.type
_entity.pdbx_description
1 polymer ?
#
loop_
_entity_poly.entity_id
_entity_poly.type
_entity_poly.pdbx_seq_one_letter_code
_entity_poly.pdbx_strand_id
1 'polypeptide(L)'
;FVASSIGDGWCDHACNKAAHKFDGGDCCKHSCKSTIYSCDSGGYDCKANKVPVWFLAHTKLCYQWYPDGDGGQCGAGEPRHLCANVNAATRYYRDDTDNRGGGCRMSWSIQSPYSPQWFKNVQICYRWYPDGNGGQCGGGAARLLCAPVGKYTPVYRDDTDNRGGGCRMSWQLKLPPVHNWWARNIQLCYEWYPDGDGGQCGGGAARKLCAKANNWTPYYRDDTDNRGGGCRMRWGLYYK
;
A
#
# COMPACT_ATOMS: atom_id res chain seq x y z
N PHE A 1 21.52 -31.21 -12.45
CA PHE A 1 20.78 -29.93 -12.45
C PHE A 1 21.25 -29.13 -13.63
N VAL A 2 20.38 -28.82 -14.57
CA VAL A 2 20.74 -27.97 -15.71
C VAL A 2 19.92 -26.69 -15.55
N ALA A 3 20.59 -25.54 -15.41
CA ALA A 3 19.91 -24.26 -15.28
C ALA A 3 19.03 -23.95 -16.51
N SER A 4 19.28 -24.63 -17.64
CA SER A 4 18.53 -24.52 -18.89
C SER A 4 17.07 -24.99 -18.80
N SER A 5 16.71 -25.76 -17.78
CA SER A 5 15.35 -26.28 -17.56
C SER A 5 14.37 -25.25 -17.00
N ILE A 6 14.86 -24.18 -16.36
CA ILE A 6 14.00 -23.22 -15.66
C ILE A 6 13.57 -22.12 -16.64
N GLY A 7 12.27 -22.00 -16.94
CA GLY A 7 11.74 -20.95 -17.82
C GLY A 7 11.89 -21.26 -19.32
N ASP A 8 12.05 -22.53 -19.68
CA ASP A 8 12.18 -23.00 -21.06
C ASP A 8 10.84 -23.31 -21.75
N GLY A 9 9.73 -23.14 -21.01
CA GLY A 9 8.37 -23.35 -21.47
C GLY A 9 7.87 -24.80 -21.34
N TRP A 10 8.68 -25.72 -20.80
CA TRP A 10 8.32 -27.09 -20.48
C TRP A 10 8.15 -27.29 -18.98
N CYS A 11 7.20 -28.12 -18.53
CA CYS A 11 7.03 -28.39 -17.10
C CYS A 11 8.02 -29.45 -16.59
N ASP A 12 9.11 -29.00 -15.98
CA ASP A 12 10.08 -29.84 -15.28
C ASP A 12 9.69 -30.02 -13.81
N HIS A 13 9.02 -31.14 -13.51
CA HIS A 13 8.52 -31.44 -12.16
C HIS A 13 9.61 -31.41 -11.06
N ALA A 14 10.86 -31.71 -11.39
CA ALA A 14 12.00 -31.61 -10.46
C ALA A 14 12.35 -30.16 -10.09
N CYS A 15 12.10 -29.22 -11.01
CA CYS A 15 12.27 -27.78 -10.88
C CYS A 15 10.99 -27.08 -10.39
N ASN A 16 9.84 -27.76 -10.42
CA ASN A 16 8.56 -27.24 -9.96
C ASN A 16 8.43 -27.15 -8.42
N LYS A 17 9.31 -26.37 -7.79
CA LYS A 17 9.38 -26.11 -6.35
C LYS A 17 9.88 -24.69 -6.11
N ALA A 18 9.61 -24.14 -4.93
CA ALA A 18 9.92 -22.75 -4.59
C ALA A 18 11.40 -22.37 -4.82
N ALA A 19 12.34 -23.29 -4.56
CA ALA A 19 13.78 -23.07 -4.76
C ALA A 19 14.16 -22.70 -6.21
N HIS A 20 13.37 -23.14 -7.19
CA HIS A 20 13.56 -22.83 -8.61
C HIS A 20 12.41 -21.97 -9.17
N LYS A 21 11.71 -21.25 -8.28
CA LYS A 21 10.58 -20.39 -8.64
C LYS A 21 9.47 -21.13 -9.40
N PHE A 22 9.23 -22.39 -9.03
CA PHE A 22 8.25 -23.27 -9.67
C PHE A 22 8.52 -23.41 -11.16
N ASP A 23 9.76 -23.78 -11.45
CA ASP A 23 10.24 -23.99 -12.80
C ASP A 23 10.12 -22.77 -13.72
N GLY A 24 10.49 -21.60 -13.19
CA GLY A 24 10.34 -20.34 -13.92
C GLY A 24 8.88 -19.94 -14.20
N GLY A 25 7.90 -20.72 -13.73
CA GLY A 25 6.48 -20.57 -14.01
C GLY A 25 5.93 -21.51 -15.08
N ASP A 26 6.74 -22.40 -15.66
CA ASP A 26 6.37 -23.23 -16.83
C ASP A 26 5.31 -24.28 -16.50
N CYS A 27 5.38 -24.87 -15.32
CA CYS A 27 4.39 -25.82 -14.82
C CYS A 27 3.01 -25.21 -14.50
N CYS A 28 2.82 -23.91 -14.70
CA CYS A 28 1.62 -23.19 -14.34
C CYS A 28 1.05 -22.46 -15.56
N LYS A 29 -0.13 -22.88 -16.05
CA LYS A 29 -0.81 -22.26 -17.21
C LYS A 29 -0.89 -20.72 -17.23
N HIS A 30 -0.95 -20.11 -16.04
CA HIS A 30 -1.10 -18.66 -15.88
C HIS A 30 0.22 -17.88 -15.87
N SER A 31 1.36 -18.56 -15.72
CA SER A 31 2.69 -17.95 -15.69
C SER A 31 3.62 -18.47 -16.79
N CYS A 32 3.28 -19.58 -17.43
CA CYS A 32 4.06 -20.16 -18.51
C CYS A 32 4.15 -19.20 -19.70
N LYS A 33 5.35 -19.06 -20.26
CA LYS A 33 5.62 -18.34 -21.51
C LYS A 33 6.34 -19.29 -22.45
N SER A 34 5.81 -19.48 -23.65
CA SER A 34 6.47 -20.32 -24.66
C SER A 34 7.83 -19.73 -25.03
N THR A 35 8.90 -20.50 -24.87
CA THR A 35 10.27 -20.11 -25.26
C THR A 35 10.89 -21.17 -26.15
N ILE A 36 11.67 -22.11 -25.60
CA ILE A 36 12.22 -23.26 -26.32
C ILE A 36 11.10 -24.24 -26.64
N TYR A 37 10.22 -24.46 -25.66
CA TYR A 37 9.02 -25.28 -25.79
C TYR A 37 7.76 -24.41 -25.77
N SER A 38 6.72 -24.90 -26.45
CA SER A 38 5.39 -24.29 -26.33
C SER A 38 4.79 -24.67 -24.99
N CYS A 39 4.23 -23.69 -24.28
CA CYS A 39 3.41 -23.96 -23.11
C CYS A 39 2.32 -24.98 -23.45
N ASP A 40 2.07 -25.92 -22.53
CA ASP A 40 1.19 -27.11 -22.68
C ASP A 40 1.88 -28.35 -23.26
N SER A 41 3.07 -28.24 -23.88
CA SER A 41 3.76 -29.41 -24.46
C SER A 41 4.13 -30.46 -23.42
N GLY A 42 4.48 -30.03 -22.20
CA GLY A 42 4.78 -30.89 -21.05
C GLY A 42 3.61 -31.04 -20.05
N GLY A 43 2.43 -30.52 -20.38
CA GLY A 43 1.31 -30.39 -19.45
C GLY A 43 1.53 -29.36 -18.35
N TYR A 44 0.59 -29.29 -17.39
CA TYR A 44 0.66 -28.38 -16.25
C TYR A 44 0.54 -29.15 -14.93
N ASP A 45 1.38 -28.81 -13.96
CA ASP A 45 1.35 -29.29 -12.57
C ASP A 45 1.59 -28.10 -11.66
N CYS A 46 0.62 -27.20 -11.53
CA CYS A 46 0.92 -25.91 -10.92
C CYS A 46 1.11 -26.03 -9.40
N LYS A 47 2.37 -25.96 -8.94
CA LYS A 47 2.71 -25.91 -7.50
C LYS A 47 2.92 -24.49 -7.00
N ALA A 48 3.02 -23.51 -7.91
CA ALA A 48 2.94 -22.10 -7.54
C ALA A 48 1.51 -21.77 -7.11
N ASN A 49 1.32 -21.12 -5.97
CA ASN A 49 0.02 -20.64 -5.56
C ASN A 49 -0.37 -19.51 -6.50
N LYS A 50 -1.40 -19.77 -7.29
CA LYS A 50 -2.13 -18.73 -8.00
C LYS A 50 -2.57 -17.66 -7.02
N VAL A 51 -2.26 -16.40 -7.33
CA VAL A 51 -2.95 -15.27 -6.69
C VAL A 51 -4.44 -15.41 -7.03
N PRO A 52 -5.34 -15.42 -6.04
CA PRO A 52 -6.74 -15.62 -6.32
C PRO A 52 -7.34 -14.49 -7.14
N VAL A 53 -8.26 -14.81 -8.05
CA VAL A 53 -8.98 -13.81 -8.85
C VAL A 53 -9.73 -12.81 -7.96
N TRP A 54 -10.32 -13.27 -6.85
CA TRP A 54 -10.98 -12.37 -5.90
C TRP A 54 -10.05 -11.29 -5.35
N PHE A 55 -8.75 -11.59 -5.20
CA PHE A 55 -7.78 -10.60 -4.73
C PHE A 55 -7.51 -9.58 -5.83
N LEU A 56 -7.14 -10.03 -7.03
CA LEU A 56 -6.77 -9.12 -8.11
C LEU A 56 -7.96 -8.28 -8.63
N ALA A 57 -9.14 -8.89 -8.77
CA ALA A 57 -10.29 -8.25 -9.41
C ALA A 57 -11.26 -7.59 -8.43
N HIS A 58 -11.28 -8.04 -7.17
CA HIS A 58 -12.30 -7.62 -6.20
C HIS A 58 -11.72 -7.12 -4.88
N THR A 59 -10.40 -6.95 -4.76
CA THR A 59 -9.80 -6.25 -3.62
C THR A 59 -9.40 -4.84 -4.04
N LYS A 60 -9.70 -3.88 -3.17
CA LYS A 60 -9.35 -2.47 -3.33
C LYS A 60 -8.67 -1.96 -2.06
N LEU A 61 -7.69 -1.09 -2.24
CA LEU A 61 -7.27 -0.18 -1.16
C LEU A 61 -8.12 1.08 -1.27
N CYS A 62 -8.68 1.51 -0.15
CA CYS A 62 -9.49 2.71 -0.05
C CYS A 62 -8.93 3.66 1.00
N TYR A 63 -9.10 4.94 0.73
CA TYR A 63 -8.69 6.06 1.55
C TYR A 63 -9.87 7.03 1.62
N GLN A 64 -10.18 7.51 2.81
CA GLN A 64 -11.21 8.52 3.00
C GLN A 64 -10.67 9.67 3.83
N TRP A 65 -11.21 10.85 3.58
CA TRP A 65 -10.76 12.06 4.23
C TRP A 65 -11.86 13.11 4.37
N TYR A 66 -11.69 13.99 5.36
CA TYR A 66 -12.61 15.10 5.65
C TYR A 66 -11.86 16.22 6.37
N PRO A 67 -12.23 17.51 6.19
CA PRO A 67 -11.49 18.63 6.76
C PRO A 67 -12.11 19.02 8.11
N ASP A 68 -11.31 19.58 9.01
CA ASP A 68 -11.85 20.20 10.23
C ASP A 68 -12.44 21.60 10.01
N GLY A 69 -12.30 22.16 8.81
CA GLY A 69 -12.80 23.49 8.46
C GLY A 69 -12.74 23.73 6.96
N ASP A 70 -11.74 24.51 6.52
CA ASP A 70 -11.55 24.87 5.11
C ASP A 70 -11.39 23.61 4.24
N GLY A 71 -12.39 23.35 3.40
CA GLY A 71 -12.38 22.21 2.48
C GLY A 71 -11.23 22.25 1.47
N GLY A 72 -10.62 23.43 1.25
CA GLY A 72 -9.46 23.60 0.37
C GLY A 72 -8.16 23.00 0.91
N GLN A 73 -8.06 22.77 2.23
CA GLN A 73 -6.85 22.23 2.85
C GLN A 73 -6.62 20.75 2.52
N CYS A 74 -7.69 20.03 2.22
CA CYS A 74 -7.60 18.58 2.06
C CYS A 74 -8.15 18.22 0.68
N GLY A 75 -7.48 17.29 0.00
CA GLY A 75 -7.88 16.64 -1.24
C GLY A 75 -7.93 17.49 -2.52
N ALA A 76 -7.90 18.82 -2.44
CA ALA A 76 -7.86 19.72 -3.61
C ALA A 76 -8.90 19.41 -4.71
N GLY A 77 -10.14 19.18 -4.28
CA GLY A 77 -11.27 18.90 -5.19
C GLY A 77 -11.46 17.42 -5.54
N GLU A 78 -10.61 16.52 -5.06
CA GLU A 78 -10.85 15.09 -5.21
C GLU A 78 -12.08 14.61 -4.38
N PRO A 79 -12.65 13.44 -4.69
CA PRO A 79 -13.67 12.84 -3.86
C PRO A 79 -13.17 12.53 -2.43
N ARG A 80 -14.06 12.65 -1.45
CA ARG A 80 -13.83 12.28 -0.02
C ARG A 80 -13.51 10.80 0.19
N HIS A 81 -13.68 9.99 -0.85
CA HIS A 81 -13.49 8.55 -0.85
C HIS A 81 -12.77 8.14 -2.14
N LEU A 82 -11.53 7.69 -2.00
CA LEU A 82 -10.67 7.25 -3.09
C LEU A 82 -10.41 5.75 -2.94
N CYS A 83 -10.55 4.98 -4.02
CA CYS A 83 -10.18 3.57 -4.02
C CYS A 83 -9.37 3.22 -5.28
N ALA A 84 -8.53 2.21 -5.15
CA ALA A 84 -7.79 1.62 -6.26
C ALA A 84 -7.81 0.10 -6.17
N ASN A 85 -7.93 -0.54 -7.34
CA ASN A 85 -7.80 -1.98 -7.47
C ASN A 85 -6.35 -2.41 -7.15
N VAL A 86 -6.14 -3.70 -6.88
CA VAL A 86 -4.78 -4.26 -6.79
C VAL A 86 -4.01 -3.99 -8.08
N ASN A 87 -2.73 -3.67 -7.94
CA ASN A 87 -1.80 -3.20 -8.98
C ASN A 87 -2.11 -1.81 -9.55
N ALA A 88 -2.95 -1.03 -8.88
CA ALA A 88 -3.15 0.38 -9.13
C ALA A 88 -2.93 1.21 -7.85
N ALA A 89 -2.75 2.52 -8.02
CA ALA A 89 -2.76 3.49 -6.93
C ALA A 89 -4.04 4.32 -6.98
N THR A 90 -4.45 4.86 -5.83
CA THR A 90 -5.53 5.85 -5.74
C THR A 90 -5.16 7.09 -6.57
N ARG A 91 -6.15 7.95 -6.81
CA ARG A 91 -5.86 9.33 -7.20
C ARG A 91 -5.04 10.03 -6.11
N TYR A 92 -4.38 11.10 -6.50
CA TYR A 92 -3.62 11.90 -5.56
C TYR A 92 -4.56 12.70 -4.67
N TYR A 93 -4.52 12.42 -3.37
CA TYR A 93 -4.99 13.32 -2.34
C TYR A 93 -3.96 14.43 -2.14
N ARG A 94 -4.39 15.67 -1.86
CA ARG A 94 -3.50 16.79 -1.50
C ARG A 94 -3.70 17.14 -0.02
N ASP A 95 -2.64 17.14 0.74
CA ASP A 95 -2.58 17.74 2.08
C ASP A 95 -1.99 19.15 1.94
N ASP A 96 -2.79 20.19 2.14
CA ASP A 96 -2.32 21.58 2.13
C ASP A 96 -1.80 21.91 3.52
N THR A 97 -0.49 22.09 3.62
CA THR A 97 0.21 22.35 4.88
C THR A 97 0.38 23.84 5.14
N ASP A 98 -0.29 24.69 4.36
CA ASP A 98 -0.14 26.12 4.46
C ASP A 98 -0.80 26.70 5.73
N ASN A 99 -0.44 27.93 6.08
CA ASN A 99 -0.70 28.63 7.35
C ASN A 99 -2.18 28.90 7.72
N ARG A 100 -3.06 27.93 7.54
CA ARG A 100 -4.49 28.05 7.71
C ARG A 100 -4.93 27.14 8.86
N GLY A 101 -5.72 27.68 9.79
CA GLY A 101 -6.30 26.86 10.86
C GLY A 101 -7.21 25.77 10.29
N GLY A 102 -7.09 24.54 10.79
CA GLY A 102 -7.89 23.43 10.29
C GLY A 102 -7.16 22.11 10.43
N GLY A 103 -7.26 21.23 9.45
CA GLY A 103 -6.61 19.92 9.50
C GLY A 103 -7.38 18.86 8.73
N CYS A 104 -6.65 17.81 8.39
CA CYS A 104 -7.11 16.75 7.53
C CYS A 104 -7.29 15.46 8.31
N ARG A 105 -8.54 15.00 8.37
CA ARG A 105 -8.86 13.71 8.97
C ARG A 105 -8.81 12.64 7.92
N MET A 106 -8.11 11.56 8.23
CA MET A 106 -7.75 10.51 7.30
C MET A 106 -8.06 9.14 7.87
N SER A 107 -8.45 8.22 6.99
CA SER A 107 -8.61 6.82 7.35
C SER A 107 -8.44 5.91 6.14
N TRP A 108 -7.89 4.71 6.37
CA TRP A 108 -7.59 3.74 5.32
C TRP A 108 -8.35 2.45 5.52
N SER A 109 -8.66 1.75 4.43
CA SER A 109 -9.36 0.48 4.43
C SER A 109 -8.90 -0.41 3.29
N ILE A 110 -9.07 -1.72 3.46
CA ILE A 110 -8.99 -2.69 2.37
C ILE A 110 -10.37 -3.26 2.19
N GLN A 111 -10.94 -3.11 1.01
CA GLN A 111 -12.27 -3.59 0.67
C GLN A 111 -12.12 -4.84 -0.20
N SER A 112 -12.62 -5.97 0.29
CA SER A 112 -12.57 -7.24 -0.45
C SER A 112 -13.79 -8.10 -0.13
N PRO A 113 -14.94 -7.90 -0.79
CA PRO A 113 -16.20 -8.56 -0.42
C PRO A 113 -16.11 -10.09 -0.49
N TYR A 114 -15.45 -10.64 -1.50
CA TYR A 114 -15.43 -12.10 -1.78
C TYR A 114 -14.21 -12.84 -1.19
N SER A 115 -13.45 -12.23 -0.29
CA SER A 115 -12.26 -12.88 0.26
C SER A 115 -12.57 -13.96 1.29
N PRO A 116 -11.72 -15.00 1.41
CA PRO A 116 -11.83 -16.01 2.45
C PRO A 116 -11.66 -15.41 3.85
N GLN A 117 -12.11 -16.14 4.87
CA GLN A 117 -12.14 -15.68 6.25
C GLN A 117 -10.75 -15.27 6.78
N TRP A 118 -9.69 -16.02 6.44
CA TRP A 118 -8.34 -15.65 6.87
C TRP A 118 -7.93 -14.27 6.34
N PHE A 119 -8.34 -13.91 5.12
CA PHE A 119 -8.00 -12.61 4.55
C PHE A 119 -8.85 -11.48 5.16
N LYS A 120 -10.05 -11.78 5.67
CA LYS A 120 -10.83 -10.81 6.45
C LYS A 120 -10.10 -10.35 7.72
N ASN A 121 -9.19 -11.18 8.24
CA ASN A 121 -8.35 -10.87 9.39
C ASN A 121 -7.04 -10.14 9.03
N VAL A 122 -6.74 -9.94 7.75
CA VAL A 122 -5.65 -9.05 7.33
C VAL A 122 -5.98 -7.64 7.76
N GLN A 123 -5.00 -6.92 8.27
CA GLN A 123 -5.17 -5.55 8.73
C GLN A 123 -4.33 -4.59 7.89
N ILE A 124 -4.91 -3.44 7.54
CA ILE A 124 -4.12 -2.26 7.18
C ILE A 124 -3.77 -1.53 8.47
N CYS A 125 -2.48 -1.25 8.65
CA CYS A 125 -1.95 -0.57 9.82
C CYS A 125 -1.21 0.69 9.40
N TYR A 126 -1.36 1.72 10.23
CA TYR A 126 -0.76 3.03 10.09
C TYR A 126 -0.18 3.41 11.45
N ARG A 127 1.08 3.85 11.48
CA ARG A 127 1.72 4.35 12.69
C ARG A 127 2.34 5.70 12.45
N TRP A 128 2.39 6.49 13.51
CA TRP A 128 2.87 7.85 13.41
C TRP A 128 3.48 8.35 14.72
N TYR A 129 4.36 9.34 14.61
CA TYR A 129 4.87 10.11 15.73
C TYR A 129 5.19 11.54 15.28
N PRO A 130 5.17 12.53 16.19
CA PRO A 130 5.42 13.91 15.85
C PRO A 130 6.94 14.15 15.89
N ASP A 131 7.45 15.01 15.02
CA ASP A 131 8.80 15.57 15.17
C ASP A 131 8.74 17.06 15.48
N GLY A 132 8.41 17.37 16.72
CA GLY A 132 8.19 18.73 17.20
C GLY A 132 6.93 18.80 18.05
N ASN A 133 6.00 19.65 17.66
CA ASN A 133 4.77 19.84 18.43
C ASN A 133 3.86 18.60 18.34
N GLY A 134 3.70 17.90 19.47
CA GLY A 134 2.88 16.70 19.55
C GLY A 134 1.39 16.89 19.20
N GLY A 135 0.89 18.13 19.24
CA GLY A 135 -0.48 18.48 18.86
C GLY A 135 -0.74 18.46 17.35
N GLN A 136 0.32 18.46 16.52
CA GLN A 136 0.16 18.53 15.07
C GLN A 136 -0.32 17.23 14.44
N CYS A 137 -0.09 16.11 15.12
CA CYS A 137 -0.31 14.81 14.54
C CYS A 137 -1.32 14.02 15.37
N GLY A 138 -2.20 13.32 14.69
CA GLY A 138 -3.16 12.33 15.20
C GLY A 138 -4.37 12.87 15.96
N GLY A 139 -4.38 14.10 16.46
CA GLY A 139 -5.55 14.67 17.15
C GLY A 139 -6.07 13.81 18.31
N GLY A 140 -5.16 13.22 19.10
CA GLY A 140 -5.49 12.32 20.21
C GLY A 140 -5.66 10.84 19.84
N ALA A 141 -5.49 10.48 18.56
CA ALA A 141 -5.49 9.07 18.14
C ALA A 141 -4.34 8.27 18.76
N ALA A 142 -4.45 6.94 18.78
CA ALA A 142 -3.34 6.08 19.17
C ALA A 142 -2.20 6.16 18.14
N ARG A 143 -0.95 5.93 18.59
CA ARG A 143 0.26 5.92 17.72
C ARG A 143 0.27 4.81 16.68
N LEU A 144 -0.57 3.79 16.86
CA LEU A 144 -0.76 2.68 15.94
C LEU A 144 -2.26 2.49 15.71
N LEU A 145 -2.69 2.65 14.47
CA LEU A 145 -4.07 2.49 14.03
C LEU A 145 -4.12 1.31 13.08
N CYS A 146 -4.94 0.31 13.37
CA CYS A 146 -5.13 -0.84 12.49
C CYS A 146 -6.63 -1.09 12.27
N ALA A 147 -6.99 -1.56 11.08
CA ALA A 147 -8.33 -2.06 10.80
C ALA A 147 -8.29 -3.33 9.96
N PRO A 148 -9.17 -4.30 10.25
CA PRO A 148 -9.32 -5.48 9.40
C PRO A 148 -9.94 -5.11 8.05
N VAL A 149 -9.78 -6.00 7.07
CA VAL A 149 -10.45 -5.91 5.76
C VAL A 149 -11.96 -5.68 5.95
N GLY A 150 -12.51 -4.73 5.19
CA GLY A 150 -13.90 -4.29 5.24
C GLY A 150 -14.16 -3.17 6.26
N LYS A 151 -13.19 -2.83 7.11
CA LYS A 151 -13.30 -1.72 8.06
C LYS A 151 -12.26 -0.63 7.77
N TYR A 152 -12.59 0.58 8.18
CA TYR A 152 -11.69 1.73 8.17
C TYR A 152 -10.88 1.79 9.45
N THR A 153 -9.62 2.21 9.37
CA THR A 153 -8.82 2.53 10.56
C THR A 153 -9.52 3.59 11.39
N PRO A 154 -9.26 3.66 12.71
CA PRO A 154 -9.55 4.89 13.44
C PRO A 154 -8.98 6.10 12.71
N VAL A 155 -9.61 7.24 12.94
CA VAL A 155 -9.28 8.48 12.25
C VAL A 155 -7.95 9.01 12.77
N TYR A 156 -7.04 9.27 11.85
CA TYR A 156 -5.86 10.09 12.08
C TYR A 156 -6.20 11.54 11.69
N ARG A 157 -5.77 12.52 12.47
CA ARG A 157 -5.89 13.94 12.13
C ARG A 157 -4.51 14.51 11.88
N ASP A 158 -4.27 15.06 10.71
CA ASP A 158 -3.12 15.92 10.45
C ASP A 158 -3.52 17.38 10.67
N ASP A 159 -2.83 18.08 11.55
CA ASP A 159 -3.09 19.48 11.88
C ASP A 159 -2.08 20.35 11.14
N THR A 160 -2.54 20.93 10.03
CA THR A 160 -1.76 21.74 9.11
C THR A 160 -1.75 23.21 9.52
N ASP A 161 -1.28 23.49 10.73
CA ASP A 161 -1.25 24.86 11.28
C ASP A 161 0.17 25.40 11.45
N ASN A 162 0.31 26.70 11.75
CA ASN A 162 1.56 27.47 11.66
C ASN A 162 2.64 27.13 12.72
N ARG A 163 2.59 25.93 13.31
CA ARG A 163 3.50 25.51 14.36
C ARG A 163 4.68 24.77 13.74
N GLY A 164 5.85 24.88 14.36
CA GLY A 164 7.03 24.15 13.91
C GLY A 164 6.93 22.67 14.25
N GLY A 165 7.25 21.82 13.28
CA GLY A 165 7.29 20.36 13.43
C GLY A 165 6.56 19.66 12.30
N GLY A 166 6.48 18.34 12.41
CA GLY A 166 5.82 17.54 11.40
C GLY A 166 5.40 16.16 11.90
N CYS A 167 4.81 15.42 10.98
CA CYS A 167 4.23 14.11 11.22
C CYS A 167 5.02 13.04 10.47
N ARG A 168 5.63 12.13 11.21
CA ARG A 168 6.29 10.97 10.63
C ARG A 168 5.34 9.80 10.57
N MET A 169 5.17 9.25 9.38
CA MET A 169 4.12 8.30 9.04
C MET A 169 4.68 7.04 8.38
N SER A 170 4.12 5.89 8.71
CA SER A 170 4.52 4.61 8.11
C SER A 170 3.32 3.68 8.04
N TRP A 171 3.26 2.87 6.97
CA TRP A 171 2.15 1.97 6.71
C TRP A 171 2.61 0.52 6.63
N GLN A 172 1.72 -0.40 6.98
CA GLN A 172 1.94 -1.84 6.92
C GLN A 172 0.66 -2.56 6.52
N LEU A 173 0.81 -3.62 5.73
CA LEU A 173 -0.20 -4.67 5.59
C LEU A 173 0.14 -5.81 6.54
N LYS A 174 -0.63 -6.02 7.60
CA LYS A 174 -0.39 -7.06 8.61
C LYS A 174 -1.22 -8.30 8.31
N LEU A 175 -0.55 -9.42 8.04
CA LEU A 175 -1.17 -10.72 7.84
C LEU A 175 -1.41 -11.44 9.18
N PRO A 176 -2.48 -12.23 9.31
CA PRO A 176 -2.65 -13.13 10.44
C PRO A 176 -1.59 -14.26 10.42
N PRO A 177 -1.36 -14.96 11.55
CA PRO A 177 -0.41 -16.08 11.61
C PRO A 177 -0.71 -17.18 10.57
N VAL A 178 -1.98 -17.51 10.39
CA VAL A 178 -2.46 -18.47 9.37
C VAL A 178 -2.93 -17.71 8.13
N HIS A 179 -2.17 -17.80 7.05
CA HIS A 179 -2.46 -17.16 5.76
C HIS A 179 -1.91 -18.00 4.60
N ASN A 180 -2.46 -17.78 3.40
CA ASN A 180 -1.90 -18.40 2.19
C ASN A 180 -0.57 -17.75 1.82
N TRP A 181 0.41 -18.55 1.41
CA TRP A 181 1.79 -18.06 1.26
C TRP A 181 1.95 -16.92 0.24
N TRP A 182 1.11 -16.89 -0.81
CA TRP A 182 1.16 -15.83 -1.82
C TRP A 182 0.98 -14.44 -1.18
N ALA A 183 0.20 -14.33 -0.09
CA ALA A 183 -0.08 -13.05 0.56
C ALA A 183 1.17 -12.34 1.09
N ARG A 184 2.26 -13.07 1.34
CA ARG A 184 3.55 -12.50 1.78
C ARG A 184 4.20 -11.61 0.72
N ASN A 185 3.84 -11.78 -0.54
CA ASN A 185 4.34 -10.99 -1.65
C ASN A 185 3.47 -9.76 -1.96
N ILE A 186 2.36 -9.56 -1.24
CA ILE A 186 1.61 -8.32 -1.34
C ILE A 186 2.49 -7.19 -0.81
N GLN A 187 2.56 -6.10 -1.56
CA GLN A 187 3.22 -4.86 -1.18
C GLN A 187 2.18 -3.77 -0.96
N LEU A 188 2.31 -3.06 0.16
CA LEU A 188 1.65 -1.78 0.35
C LEU A 188 2.62 -0.68 -0.07
N CYS A 189 2.20 0.14 -1.00
CA CYS A 189 2.98 1.27 -1.49
C CYS A 189 2.28 2.59 -1.21
N TYR A 190 3.10 3.58 -0.90
CA TYR A 190 2.76 4.97 -0.72
C TYR A 190 3.63 5.79 -1.66
N GLU A 191 3.03 6.71 -2.40
CA GLU A 191 3.72 7.59 -3.32
C GLU A 191 3.36 9.03 -3.05
N TRP A 192 4.35 9.91 -3.18
CA TRP A 192 4.16 11.31 -2.87
C TRP A 192 5.03 12.22 -3.73
N TYR A 193 4.57 13.47 -3.87
CA TYR A 193 5.38 14.57 -4.38
C TYR A 193 4.92 15.89 -3.74
N PRO A 194 5.80 16.89 -3.67
CA PRO A 194 5.49 18.19 -3.10
C PRO A 194 4.80 19.04 -4.17
N ASP A 195 3.86 19.86 -3.73
CA ASP A 195 3.19 20.88 -4.53
C ASP A 195 3.55 22.23 -3.94
N GLY A 196 4.72 22.76 -4.30
CA GLY A 196 5.34 23.92 -3.65
C GLY A 196 6.73 23.60 -3.09
N ASP A 197 6.98 23.93 -1.82
CA ASP A 197 8.26 23.66 -1.19
C ASP A 197 8.54 22.16 -1.03
N GLY A 198 9.59 21.69 -1.72
CA GLY A 198 10.02 20.29 -1.67
C GLY A 198 10.41 19.78 -0.29
N GLY A 199 10.76 20.66 0.64
CA GLY A 199 11.12 20.32 2.01
C GLY A 199 9.94 19.98 2.92
N GLN A 200 8.70 20.28 2.50
CA GLN A 200 7.51 19.96 3.30
C GLN A 200 7.16 18.47 3.30
N CYS A 201 7.56 17.77 2.26
CA CYS A 201 7.12 16.40 2.06
C CYS A 201 8.32 15.44 2.05
N GLY A 202 8.14 14.29 2.68
CA GLY A 202 9.04 13.15 2.69
C GLY A 202 10.24 13.20 3.62
N GLY A 203 10.79 14.37 3.94
CA GLY A 203 11.96 14.47 4.82
C GLY A 203 13.17 13.65 4.33
N GLY A 204 13.42 13.65 3.02
CA GLY A 204 14.49 12.87 2.38
C GLY A 204 14.12 11.44 1.99
N ALA A 205 12.88 11.00 2.25
CA ALA A 205 12.41 9.69 1.81
C ALA A 205 12.34 9.58 0.27
N ALA A 206 12.33 8.36 -0.26
CA ALA A 206 12.08 8.15 -1.69
C ALA A 206 10.64 8.53 -2.06
N ARG A 207 10.42 8.96 -3.32
CA ARG A 207 9.08 9.33 -3.84
C ARG A 207 8.06 8.19 -3.79
N LYS A 208 8.54 6.94 -3.77
CA LYS A 208 7.73 5.73 -3.65
C LYS A 208 8.28 4.87 -2.53
N LEU A 209 7.47 4.68 -1.50
CA LEU A 209 7.77 3.85 -0.33
C LEU A 209 6.92 2.60 -0.41
N CYS A 210 7.55 1.43 -0.52
CA CYS A 210 6.84 0.15 -0.56
C CYS A 210 7.36 -0.76 0.54
N ALA A 211 6.45 -1.54 1.12
CA ALA A 211 6.80 -2.62 2.05
C ALA A 211 6.02 -3.87 1.69
N LYS A 212 6.71 -5.02 1.74
CA LYS A 212 6.04 -6.33 1.70
C LYS A 212 5.17 -6.50 2.95
N ALA A 213 4.14 -7.33 2.85
CA ALA A 213 3.28 -7.67 3.97
C ALA A 213 4.11 -8.09 5.20
N ASN A 214 3.62 -7.72 6.39
CA ASN A 214 4.30 -7.80 7.69
C ASN A 214 5.57 -6.94 7.84
N ASN A 215 5.87 -6.05 6.88
CA ASN A 215 6.90 -5.03 7.04
C ASN A 215 6.28 -3.63 7.00
N TRP A 216 6.94 -2.69 7.65
CA TRP A 216 6.59 -1.28 7.62
C TRP A 216 7.29 -0.61 6.44
N THR A 217 6.61 0.33 5.78
CA THR A 217 7.30 1.25 4.87
C THR A 217 8.33 2.08 5.64
N PRO A 218 9.38 2.59 4.97
CA PRO A 218 10.14 3.70 5.52
C PRO A 218 9.20 4.83 5.98
N TYR A 219 9.66 5.64 6.93
CA TYR A 219 8.89 6.79 7.37
C TYR A 219 8.85 7.84 6.26
N TYR A 220 7.65 8.28 5.94
CA TYR A 220 7.38 9.54 5.28
C TYR A 220 7.30 10.64 6.35
N ARG A 221 7.72 11.86 6.04
CA ARG A 221 7.55 13.03 6.90
C ARG A 221 6.67 14.05 6.22
N ASP A 222 5.64 14.53 6.90
CA ASP A 222 4.87 15.70 6.52
C ASP A 222 5.28 16.87 7.41
N ASP A 223 5.74 17.97 6.84
CA ASP A 223 6.17 19.16 7.57
C ASP A 223 5.06 20.21 7.46
N THR A 224 4.37 20.43 8.57
CA THR A 224 3.21 21.33 8.63
C THR A 224 3.63 22.74 9.04
N ASP A 225 4.73 23.24 8.50
CA ASP A 225 5.26 24.55 8.86
C ASP A 225 4.77 25.68 7.92
N ASN A 226 5.22 26.90 8.19
CA ASN A 226 4.68 28.12 7.58
C ASN A 226 5.01 28.34 6.10
N ARG A 227 5.44 27.30 5.40
CA ARG A 227 5.87 27.37 4.01
C ARG A 227 4.68 27.11 3.09
N GLY A 228 4.70 27.76 1.93
CA GLY A 228 3.64 27.62 0.94
C GLY A 228 3.77 26.29 0.20
N GLY A 229 2.68 25.55 0.16
CA GLY A 229 2.61 24.31 -0.60
C GLY A 229 1.85 23.22 0.14
N GLY A 230 1.98 22.00 -0.36
CA GLY A 230 1.39 20.84 0.27
C GLY A 230 1.94 19.53 -0.27
N CYS A 231 1.44 18.44 0.27
CA CYS A 231 1.88 17.11 -0.05
C CYS A 231 0.83 16.35 -0.83
N ARG A 232 1.17 15.96 -2.05
CA ARG A 232 0.30 15.13 -2.86
C ARG A 232 0.64 13.67 -2.65
N MET A 233 -0.33 12.89 -2.24
CA MET A 233 -0.19 11.53 -1.74
C MET A 233 -1.11 10.55 -2.44
N ARG A 234 -0.65 9.33 -2.67
CA ARG A 234 -1.51 8.22 -3.09
C ARG A 234 -1.02 6.90 -2.53
N TRP A 235 -1.93 5.93 -2.46
CA TRP A 235 -1.67 4.61 -1.90
C TRP A 235 -2.09 3.53 -2.87
N GLY A 236 -1.43 2.37 -2.82
CA GLY A 236 -1.80 1.22 -3.64
C GLY A 236 -1.35 -0.10 -3.04
N LEU A 237 -2.12 -1.14 -3.32
CA LEU A 237 -1.75 -2.53 -3.05
C LEU A 237 -1.23 -3.15 -4.33
N TYR A 238 -0.05 -3.76 -4.27
CA TYR A 238 0.61 -4.39 -5.42
C TYR A 238 0.92 -5.84 -5.10
N TYR A 239 0.94 -6.68 -6.12
CA TYR A 239 1.47 -8.03 -6.04
C TYR A 239 2.61 -8.15 -7.07
N LYS A 240 3.80 -8.52 -6.61
CA LYS A 240 4.99 -8.70 -7.43
C LYS A 240 5.68 -10.03 -7.13
#